data_AF-A0A537SLW8-F1
#
_entry.id   AF-A0A537SLW8-F1
#
_cell.length_a   1.000
_cell.length_b   1.000
_cell.length_c   1.000
_cell.angle_alpha   90.00
_cell.angle_beta   90.00
_cell.angle_gamma   90.00
#
_symmetry.space_group_name_H-M   'P 1'
#
loop_
_entity.id
_entity.type
_entity.pdbx_description
1 polymer ?
#
loop_
_entity_poly.entity_id
_entity_poly.type
_entity_poly.pdbx_seq_one_letter_code
_entity_poly.pdbx_strand_id
1 'polypeptide(L)'
;MPAHLAHAPIAEIRVRKAERADLDTLMDLEHRVFATDRLSRRSLRQFLKSPSAEVMVAEDNRLAGTAIVLFRSCSLLARLYSLAVAPHMSGRGVGPMLLEAAEAAALARDCRAIRLEVHVSNHPAISRYRKSGYREFGRIRGYYEDGGDALRFEKRLVPNLPALATAPPYFHQTTEFTCGPACIMMALGWADRSFKPEPALEFQLWREATTIFMTSGPGGCEPYGMAVALKRHGLEPEVYVSHPGPYFLDTAQSAAKRRVMRLTQLAFQREAKALGVPTHLTPVSESVLMRAFAAGSVVVVLVSGYHMVARGRPHWIFAFGRDGRRVLMHDPAAIRGDQGMAAAAETYAVPWPAFERVTHLGRERLSAAIVIRKGRS
;
A
#
# COMPACT_ATOMS: atom_id res chain seq x y z
N MET A 1 -45.88 44.70 -21.55
CA MET A 1 -45.49 43.30 -21.86
C MET A 1 -43.98 43.24 -22.01
N PRO A 2 -43.19 42.96 -20.96
CA PRO A 2 -41.78 42.64 -21.14
C PRO A 2 -41.63 41.14 -21.39
N ALA A 3 -40.92 40.80 -22.47
CA ALA A 3 -40.59 39.44 -22.83
C ALA A 3 -39.66 38.82 -21.75
N HIS A 4 -40.16 37.78 -21.08
CA HIS A 4 -39.33 36.89 -20.28
C HIS A 4 -38.35 36.17 -21.22
N LEU A 5 -37.08 36.57 -21.19
CA LEU A 5 -35.98 35.71 -21.63
C LEU A 5 -35.90 34.55 -20.63
N ALA A 6 -36.63 33.49 -20.92
CA ALA A 6 -36.47 32.20 -20.27
C ALA A 6 -35.03 31.75 -20.48
N HIS A 7 -34.21 31.86 -19.43
CA HIS A 7 -32.97 31.11 -19.36
C HIS A 7 -33.36 29.64 -19.45
N ALA A 8 -32.96 28.98 -20.54
CA ALA A 8 -33.11 27.53 -20.66
C ALA A 8 -32.49 26.88 -19.40
N PRO A 9 -33.17 25.89 -18.78
CA PRO A 9 -32.63 25.22 -17.61
C PRO A 9 -31.24 24.68 -17.94
N ILE A 10 -30.25 25.02 -17.12
CA ILE A 10 -28.90 24.46 -17.20
C ILE A 10 -29.07 22.95 -17.09
N ALA A 11 -28.73 22.22 -18.15
CA ALA A 11 -28.83 20.77 -18.14
C ALA A 11 -27.94 20.21 -17.03
N GLU A 12 -28.56 19.52 -16.08
CA GLU A 12 -27.90 19.05 -14.86
C GLU A 12 -27.05 17.82 -15.21
N ILE A 13 -25.73 18.02 -15.33
CA ILE A 13 -24.79 16.93 -15.62
C ILE A 13 -24.83 15.95 -14.45
N ARG A 14 -25.16 14.69 -14.71
CA ARG A 14 -25.24 13.63 -13.71
C ARG A 14 -24.05 12.69 -13.82
N VAL A 15 -23.45 12.33 -12.69
CA VAL A 15 -22.44 11.27 -12.63
C VAL A 15 -23.07 9.98 -12.11
N ARG A 16 -22.88 8.87 -12.82
CA ARG A 16 -23.34 7.54 -12.41
C ARG A 16 -22.31 6.46 -12.74
N LYS A 17 -22.50 5.26 -12.17
CA LYS A 17 -21.76 4.08 -12.60
C LYS A 17 -22.17 3.70 -14.02
N ALA A 18 -21.20 3.31 -14.83
CA ALA A 18 -21.42 2.84 -16.18
C ALA A 18 -22.01 1.41 -16.18
N GLU A 19 -22.86 1.15 -17.14
CA GLU A 19 -23.53 -0.12 -17.37
C GLU A 19 -22.97 -0.79 -18.63
N ARG A 20 -23.32 -2.07 -18.82
CA ARG A 20 -22.90 -2.82 -20.02
C ARG A 20 -23.41 -2.18 -21.32
N ALA A 21 -24.58 -1.53 -21.26
CA ALA A 21 -25.19 -0.85 -22.40
C ALA A 21 -24.40 0.39 -22.84
N ASP A 22 -23.60 1.00 -21.95
CA ASP A 22 -22.80 2.19 -22.28
C ASP A 22 -21.59 1.87 -23.18
N LEU A 23 -21.27 0.58 -23.40
CA LEU A 23 -20.03 0.15 -24.06
C LEU A 23 -19.79 0.81 -25.42
N ASP A 24 -20.82 0.93 -26.25
CA ASP A 24 -20.68 1.53 -27.59
C ASP A 24 -20.40 3.03 -27.49
N THR A 25 -21.16 3.75 -26.66
CA THR A 25 -20.97 5.19 -26.44
C THR A 25 -19.61 5.53 -25.82
N LEU A 26 -19.13 4.68 -24.91
CA LEU A 26 -17.81 4.80 -24.30
C LEU A 26 -16.70 4.58 -25.32
N MET A 27 -16.84 3.59 -26.22
CA MET A 27 -15.89 3.38 -27.30
C MET A 27 -15.86 4.58 -28.25
N ASP A 28 -17.00 5.17 -28.58
CA ASP A 28 -17.04 6.36 -29.43
C ASP A 28 -16.38 7.56 -28.75
N LEU A 29 -16.58 7.71 -27.43
CA LEU A 29 -15.89 8.74 -26.65
C LEU A 29 -14.37 8.52 -26.65
N GLU A 30 -13.91 7.29 -26.42
CA GLU A 30 -12.49 6.92 -26.41
C GLU A 30 -11.79 7.34 -27.71
N HIS A 31 -12.38 7.00 -28.86
CA HIS A 31 -11.82 7.35 -30.17
C HIS A 31 -11.79 8.86 -30.45
N ARG A 32 -12.74 9.61 -29.88
CA ARG A 32 -12.80 11.07 -30.03
C ARG A 32 -11.81 11.82 -29.14
N VAL A 33 -11.49 11.26 -27.97
CA VAL A 33 -10.65 11.95 -26.96
C VAL A 33 -9.18 11.60 -27.13
N PHE A 34 -8.86 10.34 -27.42
CA PHE A 34 -7.48 9.87 -27.47
C PHE A 34 -7.02 9.61 -28.91
N ALA A 35 -5.82 10.08 -29.27
CA ALA A 35 -5.19 9.78 -30.55
C ALA A 35 -4.43 8.44 -30.51
N THR A 36 -3.73 8.19 -29.40
CA THR A 36 -2.93 6.99 -29.09
C THR A 36 -3.38 6.39 -27.76
N ASP A 37 -2.80 5.24 -27.36
CA ASP A 37 -3.00 4.60 -26.04
C ASP A 37 -4.48 4.30 -25.73
N ARG A 38 -5.27 4.06 -26.77
CA ARG A 38 -6.72 3.85 -26.68
C ARG A 38 -7.04 2.53 -26.00
N LEU A 39 -8.10 2.54 -25.22
CA LEU A 39 -8.70 1.33 -24.73
C LEU A 39 -9.34 0.51 -25.84
N SER A 40 -8.98 -0.78 -25.87
CA SER A 40 -9.70 -1.73 -26.71
C SER A 40 -11.12 -1.98 -26.18
N ARG A 41 -12.05 -2.30 -27.08
CA ARG A 41 -13.41 -2.76 -26.73
C ARG A 41 -13.39 -3.95 -25.77
N ARG A 42 -12.40 -4.83 -25.89
CA ARG A 42 -12.20 -5.98 -24.98
C ARG A 42 -11.85 -5.50 -23.57
N SER A 43 -10.89 -4.59 -23.44
CA SER A 43 -10.44 -4.04 -22.15
C SER A 43 -11.57 -3.30 -21.43
N LEU A 44 -12.29 -2.44 -22.15
CA LEU A 44 -13.40 -1.69 -21.57
C LEU A 44 -14.55 -2.61 -21.11
N ARG A 45 -14.91 -3.62 -21.93
CA ARG A 45 -15.88 -4.65 -21.55
C ARG A 45 -15.45 -5.44 -20.31
N GLN A 46 -14.15 -5.68 -20.14
CA GLN A 46 -13.61 -6.33 -18.95
C GLN A 46 -13.75 -5.43 -17.72
N PHE A 47 -13.44 -4.14 -17.83
CA PHE A 47 -13.61 -3.19 -16.72
C PHE A 47 -15.06 -3.07 -16.26
N LEU A 48 -16.03 -3.00 -17.20
CA LEU A 48 -17.47 -2.97 -16.88
C LEU A 48 -17.98 -4.23 -16.14
N LYS A 49 -17.21 -5.33 -16.13
CA LYS A 49 -17.55 -6.57 -15.43
C LYS A 49 -16.70 -6.84 -14.20
N SER A 50 -15.63 -6.07 -13.98
CA SER A 50 -14.62 -6.41 -12.99
C SER A 50 -15.00 -5.89 -11.60
N PRO A 51 -14.96 -6.71 -10.54
CA PRO A 51 -15.10 -6.21 -9.17
C PRO A 51 -13.92 -5.33 -8.73
N SER A 52 -12.80 -5.40 -9.45
CA SER A 52 -11.58 -4.61 -9.21
C SER A 52 -11.49 -3.35 -10.07
N ALA A 53 -12.57 -2.97 -10.77
CA ALA A 53 -12.64 -1.72 -11.51
C ALA A 53 -13.96 -1.01 -11.21
N GLU A 54 -13.95 0.31 -11.32
CA GLU A 54 -15.16 1.12 -11.34
C GLU A 54 -15.09 2.07 -12.52
N VAL A 55 -16.09 1.99 -13.39
CA VAL A 55 -16.25 2.87 -14.55
C VAL A 55 -17.41 3.81 -14.23
N MET A 56 -17.16 5.11 -14.29
CA MET A 56 -18.15 6.15 -14.08
C MET A 56 -18.33 6.94 -15.35
N VAL A 57 -19.56 7.33 -15.63
CA VAL A 57 -19.92 8.21 -16.74
C VAL A 57 -20.52 9.49 -16.20
N ALA A 58 -20.14 10.60 -16.82
CA ALA A 58 -20.86 11.86 -16.70
C ALA A 58 -21.77 11.97 -17.91
N GLU A 59 -23.06 12.12 -17.68
CA GLU A 59 -24.07 12.25 -18.72
C GLU A 59 -24.83 13.55 -18.58
N ASP A 60 -25.07 14.18 -19.72
CA ASP A 60 -26.17 15.10 -19.96
C ASP A 60 -27.21 14.30 -20.80
N ASN A 61 -27.93 14.92 -21.72
CA ASN A 61 -28.68 14.26 -22.79
C ASN A 61 -27.82 13.27 -23.62
N ARG A 62 -26.49 13.37 -23.54
CA ARG A 62 -25.50 12.48 -24.15
C ARG A 62 -24.31 12.30 -23.22
N LEU A 63 -23.46 11.30 -23.50
CA LEU A 63 -22.24 11.03 -22.74
C LEU A 63 -21.26 12.22 -22.80
N ALA A 64 -21.02 12.84 -21.65
CA ALA A 64 -20.16 14.02 -21.48
C ALA A 64 -18.72 13.66 -21.05
N GLY A 65 -18.51 12.49 -20.44
CA GLY A 65 -17.18 12.02 -20.06
C GLY A 65 -17.19 10.67 -19.34
N THR A 66 -16.01 10.12 -19.09
CA THR A 66 -15.81 8.86 -18.36
C THR A 66 -14.58 8.92 -17.46
N ALA A 67 -14.64 8.20 -16.33
CA ALA A 67 -13.50 7.93 -15.46
C ALA A 67 -13.44 6.44 -15.13
N ILE A 68 -12.25 5.86 -15.21
CA ILE A 68 -11.98 4.46 -14.89
C ILE A 68 -11.01 4.42 -13.71
N VAL A 69 -11.46 3.82 -12.61
CA VAL A 69 -10.63 3.60 -11.42
C VAL A 69 -10.37 2.12 -11.28
N LEU A 70 -9.10 1.75 -11.12
CA LEU A 70 -8.66 0.38 -10.89
C LEU A 70 -8.23 0.20 -9.44
N PHE A 71 -8.65 -0.94 -8.89
CA PHE A 71 -8.35 -1.37 -7.54
C PHE A 71 -7.48 -2.62 -7.62
N ARG A 72 -6.47 -2.69 -6.77
CA ARG A 72 -5.72 -3.93 -6.56
C ARG A 72 -6.15 -4.55 -5.24
N SER A 73 -6.30 -5.87 -5.22
CA SER A 73 -6.56 -6.60 -3.98
C SER A 73 -5.49 -6.25 -2.96
N CYS A 74 -5.93 -5.93 -1.74
CA CYS A 74 -5.05 -5.62 -0.61
C CYS A 74 -4.16 -4.37 -0.85
N SER A 75 -4.58 -3.47 -1.74
CA SER A 75 -3.98 -2.14 -1.91
C SER A 75 -4.88 -1.09 -1.29
N LEU A 76 -4.30 -0.17 -0.52
CA LEU A 76 -4.97 1.07 -0.08
C LEU A 76 -4.85 2.20 -1.12
N LEU A 77 -4.29 1.89 -2.29
CA LEU A 77 -4.12 2.81 -3.39
C LEU A 77 -5.06 2.43 -4.53
N ALA A 78 -5.85 3.39 -4.96
CA ALA A 78 -6.59 3.35 -6.21
C ALA A 78 -5.75 3.93 -7.36
N ARG A 79 -5.95 3.46 -8.58
CA ARG A 79 -5.36 4.04 -9.78
C ARG A 79 -6.46 4.66 -10.63
N LEU A 80 -6.46 5.98 -10.82
CA LEU A 80 -7.22 6.61 -11.89
C LEU A 80 -6.53 6.25 -13.19
N TYR A 81 -7.13 5.32 -13.93
CA TYR A 81 -6.53 4.69 -15.09
C TYR A 81 -6.84 5.42 -16.39
N SER A 82 -8.06 5.94 -16.53
CA SER A 82 -8.43 6.81 -17.65
C SER A 82 -9.42 7.87 -17.17
N LEU A 83 -9.28 9.08 -17.70
CA LEU A 83 -10.20 10.19 -17.51
C LEU A 83 -10.37 10.91 -18.85
N ALA A 84 -11.57 10.82 -19.42
CA ALA A 84 -11.89 11.42 -20.70
C ALA A 84 -13.10 12.35 -20.57
N VAL A 85 -12.99 13.54 -21.15
CA VAL A 85 -14.08 14.51 -21.24
C VAL A 85 -14.35 14.76 -22.71
N ALA A 86 -15.61 14.69 -23.12
CA ALA A 86 -16.00 14.93 -24.49
C ALA A 86 -15.59 16.36 -24.92
N PRO A 87 -15.02 16.56 -26.12
CA PRO A 87 -14.50 17.87 -26.52
C PRO A 87 -15.52 19.02 -26.40
N HIS A 88 -16.79 18.75 -26.75
CA HIS A 88 -17.89 19.72 -26.66
C HIS A 88 -18.30 20.10 -25.21
N MET A 89 -17.82 19.35 -24.22
CA MET A 89 -18.06 19.58 -22.79
C MET A 89 -16.82 20.09 -22.05
N SER A 90 -15.74 20.38 -22.77
CA SER A 90 -14.55 20.98 -22.17
C SER A 90 -14.86 22.34 -21.53
N GLY A 91 -14.22 22.62 -20.40
CA GLY A 91 -14.46 23.86 -19.63
C GLY A 91 -15.75 23.91 -18.81
N ARG A 92 -16.65 22.91 -18.92
CA ARG A 92 -17.95 22.89 -18.21
C ARG A 92 -17.96 22.15 -16.86
N GLY A 93 -16.80 21.95 -16.24
CA GLY A 93 -16.72 21.29 -14.93
C GLY A 93 -16.83 19.75 -14.93
N VAL A 94 -17.04 19.09 -16.08
CA VAL A 94 -17.17 17.62 -16.16
C VAL A 94 -15.96 16.87 -15.59
N GLY A 95 -14.74 17.32 -15.92
CA GLY A 95 -13.53 16.68 -15.44
C GLY A 95 -13.39 16.69 -13.91
N PRO A 96 -13.56 17.85 -13.24
CA PRO A 96 -13.66 17.92 -11.78
C PRO A 96 -14.72 16.98 -11.20
N MET A 97 -15.94 16.95 -11.76
CA MET A 97 -17.02 16.08 -11.26
C MET A 97 -16.66 14.59 -11.35
N LEU A 98 -16.08 14.17 -12.47
CA LEU A 98 -15.60 12.79 -12.65
C LEU A 98 -14.43 12.45 -11.73
N LEU A 99 -13.55 13.42 -11.46
CA LEU A 99 -12.43 13.24 -10.54
C LEU A 99 -12.92 13.08 -9.10
N GLU A 100 -13.86 13.92 -8.65
CA GLU A 100 -14.51 13.80 -7.34
C GLU A 100 -15.23 12.46 -7.18
N ALA A 101 -15.95 12.01 -8.22
CA ALA A 101 -16.58 10.69 -8.22
C ALA A 101 -15.55 9.55 -8.12
N ALA A 102 -14.42 9.66 -8.81
CA ALA A 102 -13.32 8.70 -8.72
C ALA A 102 -12.69 8.64 -7.32
N GLU A 103 -12.52 9.80 -6.68
CA GLU A 103 -12.04 9.93 -5.31
C GLU A 103 -13.03 9.32 -4.31
N ALA A 104 -14.33 9.57 -4.48
CA ALA A 104 -15.39 8.98 -3.66
C ALA A 104 -15.46 7.46 -3.82
N ALA A 105 -15.32 6.94 -5.05
CA ALA A 105 -15.27 5.50 -5.33
C ALA A 105 -14.05 4.83 -4.69
N ALA A 106 -12.92 5.53 -4.62
CA ALA A 106 -11.73 5.07 -3.91
C ALA A 106 -11.94 5.04 -2.40
N LEU A 107 -12.49 6.10 -1.81
CA LEU A 107 -12.82 6.15 -0.37
C LEU A 107 -13.82 5.07 0.04
N ALA A 108 -14.85 4.82 -0.78
CA ALA A 108 -15.84 3.76 -0.56
C ALA A 108 -15.25 2.35 -0.56
N ARG A 109 -14.03 2.18 -1.09
CA ARG A 109 -13.24 0.94 -1.06
C ARG A 109 -12.06 1.01 -0.11
N ASP A 110 -12.13 1.87 0.90
CA ASP A 110 -11.11 2.08 1.93
C ASP A 110 -9.73 2.50 1.39
N CYS A 111 -9.66 2.97 0.13
CA CYS A 111 -8.42 3.51 -0.40
C CYS A 111 -8.12 4.86 0.27
N ARG A 112 -6.84 5.10 0.51
CA ARG A 112 -6.32 6.29 1.19
C ARG A 112 -5.70 7.30 0.25
N ALA A 113 -5.32 6.84 -0.93
CA ALA A 113 -4.76 7.66 -1.96
C ALA A 113 -5.22 7.16 -3.33
N ILE A 114 -5.19 8.07 -4.28
CA ILE A 114 -5.40 7.77 -5.68
C ILE A 114 -4.20 8.30 -6.47
N ARG A 115 -3.69 7.43 -7.35
CA ARG A 115 -2.57 7.74 -8.24
C ARG A 115 -3.01 7.75 -9.68
N LEU A 116 -2.29 8.51 -10.48
CA LEU A 116 -2.47 8.58 -11.92
C LEU A 116 -1.15 8.83 -12.61
N GLU A 117 -1.15 8.52 -13.89
CA GLU A 117 -0.11 8.86 -14.84
C GLU A 117 -0.69 9.84 -15.88
N VAL A 118 0.08 10.85 -16.26
CA VAL A 118 -0.32 11.84 -17.27
C VAL A 118 0.86 12.15 -18.18
N HIS A 119 0.60 12.24 -19.49
CA HIS A 119 1.61 12.58 -20.47
C HIS A 119 2.20 13.97 -20.17
N VAL A 120 3.53 14.11 -20.22
CA VAL A 120 4.26 15.35 -19.87
C VAL A 120 3.77 16.59 -20.63
N SER A 121 3.28 16.42 -21.86
CA SER A 121 2.76 17.51 -22.69
C SER A 121 1.27 17.86 -22.43
N ASN A 122 0.55 17.08 -21.62
CA ASN A 122 -0.87 17.33 -21.33
C ASN A 122 -1.03 18.39 -20.22
N HIS A 123 -0.59 19.61 -20.53
CA HIS A 123 -0.63 20.75 -19.61
C HIS A 123 -2.02 21.05 -19.04
N PRO A 124 -3.14 20.94 -19.80
CA PRO A 124 -4.48 21.12 -19.24
C PRO A 124 -4.81 20.11 -18.13
N ALA A 125 -4.52 18.82 -18.34
CA ALA A 125 -4.76 17.79 -17.33
C ALA A 125 -3.83 17.97 -16.11
N ILE A 126 -2.54 18.24 -16.34
CA ILE A 126 -1.56 18.51 -15.27
C ILE A 126 -2.03 19.66 -14.38
N SER A 127 -2.47 20.78 -14.98
CA SER A 127 -3.00 21.94 -14.25
C SER A 127 -4.24 21.57 -13.43
N ARG A 128 -5.15 20.77 -14.00
CA ARG A 128 -6.34 20.27 -13.29
C ARG A 128 -5.98 19.40 -12.09
N TYR A 129 -5.06 18.45 -12.24
CA TYR A 129 -4.65 17.58 -11.14
C TYR A 129 -4.02 18.39 -9.99
N ARG A 130 -3.14 19.35 -10.30
CA ARG A 130 -2.55 20.26 -9.29
C ARG A 130 -3.63 21.06 -8.56
N LYS A 131 -4.57 21.67 -9.28
CA LYS A 131 -5.71 22.40 -8.69
C LYS A 131 -6.61 21.53 -7.82
N SER A 132 -6.72 20.25 -8.15
CA SER A 132 -7.53 19.28 -7.40
C SER A 132 -6.79 18.68 -6.19
N GLY A 133 -5.58 19.15 -5.88
CA GLY A 133 -4.79 18.75 -4.71
C GLY A 133 -3.85 17.57 -4.93
N TYR A 134 -3.66 17.12 -6.18
CA TYR A 134 -2.67 16.09 -6.50
C TYR A 134 -1.26 16.67 -6.51
N ARG A 135 -0.30 15.87 -6.02
CA ARG A 135 1.12 16.20 -6.01
C ARG A 135 1.89 15.25 -6.92
N GLU A 136 2.79 15.81 -7.71
CA GLU A 136 3.75 15.06 -8.52
C GLU A 136 4.75 14.37 -7.60
N PHE A 137 5.04 13.09 -7.84
CA PHE A 137 5.97 12.32 -7.00
C PHE A 137 6.97 11.48 -7.80
N GLY A 138 6.93 11.53 -9.13
CA GLY A 138 7.89 10.83 -9.96
C GLY A 138 7.56 10.85 -11.45
N ARG A 139 8.41 10.20 -12.24
CA ARG A 139 8.31 10.11 -13.69
C ARG A 139 8.64 8.71 -14.20
N ILE A 140 7.94 8.26 -15.24
CA ILE A 140 8.26 7.02 -15.99
C ILE A 140 8.67 7.43 -17.40
N ARG A 141 9.87 7.02 -17.83
CA ARG A 141 10.38 7.32 -19.17
C ARG A 141 9.80 6.38 -20.22
N GLY A 142 9.48 6.89 -21.41
CA GLY A 142 8.98 6.08 -22.53
C GLY A 142 7.73 5.28 -22.18
N TYR A 143 6.79 5.90 -21.45
CA TYR A 143 5.61 5.23 -20.92
C TYR A 143 4.48 5.10 -21.95
N TYR A 144 4.32 6.10 -22.82
CA TYR A 144 3.25 6.16 -23.83
C TYR A 144 3.70 5.58 -25.17
N GLU A 145 2.74 5.19 -26.02
CA GLU A 145 2.98 4.60 -27.35
C GLU A 145 3.82 5.51 -28.28
N ASP A 146 3.73 6.82 -28.09
CA ASP A 146 4.52 7.83 -28.82
C ASP A 146 5.97 7.98 -28.29
N GLY A 147 6.37 7.16 -27.32
CA GLY A 147 7.66 7.25 -26.63
C GLY A 147 7.72 8.34 -25.56
N GLY A 148 6.61 9.01 -25.28
CA GLY A 148 6.51 10.09 -24.32
C GLY A 148 6.60 9.64 -22.86
N ASP A 149 7.07 10.55 -22.01
CA ASP A 149 7.20 10.34 -20.58
C ASP A 149 5.85 10.52 -19.84
N ALA A 150 5.65 9.75 -18.77
CA ALA A 150 4.54 9.95 -17.83
C ALA A 150 5.00 10.64 -16.55
N LEU A 151 4.33 11.74 -16.19
CA LEU A 151 4.37 12.26 -14.83
C LEU A 151 3.41 11.46 -13.94
N ARG A 152 3.84 11.16 -12.73
CA ARG A 152 3.05 10.43 -11.74
C ARG A 152 2.56 11.38 -10.67
N PHE A 153 1.25 11.37 -10.45
CA PHE A 153 0.58 12.20 -9.46
C PHE A 153 -0.12 11.34 -8.40
N GLU A 154 -0.16 11.82 -7.17
CA GLU A 154 -0.88 11.22 -6.04
C GLU A 154 -1.71 12.28 -5.30
N LYS A 155 -2.93 11.93 -4.91
CA LYS A 155 -3.71 12.67 -3.91
C LYS A 155 -4.07 11.74 -2.76
N ARG A 156 -3.85 12.22 -1.53
CA ARG A 156 -4.36 11.57 -0.32
C ARG A 156 -5.83 11.94 -0.14
N LEU A 157 -6.65 10.94 0.13
CA LEU A 157 -8.11 11.04 0.20
C LEU A 157 -8.65 10.99 1.62
N VAL A 158 -7.97 10.28 2.52
CA VAL A 158 -8.38 10.27 3.93
C VAL A 158 -7.86 11.53 4.63
N PRO A 159 -8.73 12.23 5.40
CA PRO A 159 -8.29 13.27 6.32
C PRO A 159 -7.25 12.73 7.29
N ASN A 160 -6.45 13.63 7.89
CA ASN A 160 -5.55 13.29 8.99
C ASN A 160 -6.34 12.52 10.06
N LEU A 161 -6.11 11.21 10.18
CA LEU A 161 -6.64 10.44 11.30
C LEU A 161 -5.93 10.95 12.55
N PRO A 162 -6.63 11.44 13.59
CA PRO A 162 -6.00 11.92 14.82
C PRO A 162 -5.07 10.87 15.44
N ALA A 163 -5.43 9.59 15.33
CA ALA A 163 -4.61 8.46 15.79
C ALA A 163 -3.24 8.35 15.08
N LEU A 164 -3.07 8.96 13.91
CA LEU A 164 -1.78 9.05 13.20
C LEU A 164 -0.92 10.21 13.68
N ALA A 165 -1.48 11.21 14.38
CA ALA A 165 -0.70 12.31 14.94
C ALA A 165 0.30 11.82 16.02
N THR A 166 -0.03 10.70 16.68
CA THR A 166 0.81 10.06 17.70
C THR A 166 1.55 8.83 17.15
N ALA A 167 1.58 8.62 15.83
CA ALA A 167 2.22 7.47 15.22
C ALA A 167 3.71 7.37 15.66
N PRO A 168 4.25 6.16 15.80
CA PRO A 168 5.68 5.95 16.00
C PRO A 168 6.54 6.61 14.92
N PRO A 169 7.84 6.85 15.19
CA PRO A 169 8.75 7.28 14.14
C PRO A 169 8.80 6.24 13.02
N TYR A 170 8.74 6.69 11.78
CA TYR A 170 8.89 5.85 10.61
C TYR A 170 10.35 5.75 10.19
N PHE A 171 10.80 4.54 9.86
CA PHE A 171 12.11 4.29 9.25
C PHE A 171 11.95 3.47 7.98
N HIS A 172 12.32 4.08 6.85
CA HIS A 172 12.34 3.45 5.53
C HIS A 172 13.53 2.49 5.40
N GLN A 173 13.32 1.28 4.86
CA GLN A 173 14.41 0.34 4.60
C GLN A 173 15.36 0.87 3.51
N THR A 174 16.67 0.77 3.69
CA THR A 174 17.62 1.25 2.67
C THR A 174 17.96 0.22 1.60
N THR A 175 17.64 -1.07 1.84
CA THR A 175 17.88 -2.15 0.89
C THR A 175 16.66 -3.06 0.74
N GLU A 176 16.64 -3.93 -0.27
CA GLU A 176 15.51 -4.83 -0.53
C GLU A 176 15.33 -5.95 0.51
N PHE A 177 16.27 -6.12 1.44
CA PHE A 177 16.30 -7.25 2.38
C PHE A 177 16.25 -6.83 3.86
N THR A 178 16.17 -5.54 4.17
CA THR A 178 16.23 -5.00 5.53
C THR A 178 14.86 -4.59 6.11
N CYS A 179 13.75 -5.10 5.57
CA CYS A 179 12.41 -4.82 6.10
C CYS A 179 12.25 -5.19 7.60
N GLY A 180 12.82 -6.32 8.03
CA GLY A 180 12.85 -6.73 9.44
C GLY A 180 13.63 -5.75 10.32
N PRO A 181 14.91 -5.45 10.02
CA PRO A 181 15.71 -4.43 10.70
C PRO A 181 15.03 -3.05 10.78
N ALA A 182 14.41 -2.59 9.70
CA ALA A 182 13.64 -1.35 9.71
C ALA A 182 12.44 -1.41 10.67
N CYS A 183 11.74 -2.54 10.76
CA CYS A 183 10.71 -2.77 11.77
C CYS A 183 11.26 -2.75 13.20
N ILE A 184 12.46 -3.28 13.43
CA ILE A 184 13.12 -3.22 14.75
C ILE A 184 13.45 -1.77 15.11
N MET A 185 14.01 -0.98 14.18
CA MET A 185 14.25 0.45 14.41
C MET A 185 12.97 1.21 14.75
N MET A 186 11.85 0.91 14.07
CA MET A 186 10.54 1.51 14.39
C MET A 186 10.04 1.10 15.79
N ALA A 187 10.29 -0.13 16.23
CA ALA A 187 10.00 -0.57 17.59
C ALA A 187 10.85 0.17 18.63
N LEU A 188 12.15 0.39 18.35
CA LEU A 188 13.04 1.17 19.22
C LEU A 188 12.59 2.64 19.31
N GLY A 189 12.30 3.28 18.17
CA GLY A 189 11.79 4.65 18.14
C GLY A 189 10.38 4.81 18.75
N TRP A 190 9.57 3.75 18.72
CA TRP A 190 8.32 3.69 19.47
C TRP A 190 8.55 3.65 20.98
N ALA A 191 9.52 2.85 21.43
CA ALA A 191 9.84 2.69 22.84
C ALA A 191 10.47 3.96 23.43
N ASP A 192 11.42 4.56 22.71
CA ASP A 192 12.13 5.80 23.05
C ASP A 192 12.02 6.82 21.90
N ARG A 193 11.30 7.91 22.14
CA ARG A 193 11.08 8.97 21.13
C ARG A 193 12.32 9.82 20.86
N SER A 194 13.34 9.74 21.71
CA SER A 194 14.63 10.42 21.50
C SER A 194 15.59 9.64 20.61
N PHE A 195 15.25 8.39 20.28
CA PHE A 195 16.05 7.49 19.46
C PHE A 195 16.30 8.07 18.05
N LYS A 196 17.58 8.27 17.74
CA LYS A 196 18.06 8.71 16.42
C LYS A 196 19.01 7.65 15.88
N PRO A 197 18.56 6.75 15.00
CA PRO A 197 19.42 5.68 14.51
C PRO A 197 20.50 6.24 13.58
N GLU A 198 21.74 5.80 13.80
CA GLU A 198 22.79 5.96 12.79
C GLU A 198 22.49 5.07 11.57
N PRO A 199 22.88 5.49 10.35
CA PRO A 199 22.64 4.68 9.15
C PRO A 199 23.17 3.24 9.23
N ALA A 200 24.25 3.02 9.98
CA ALA A 200 24.85 1.69 10.15
C ALA A 200 24.00 0.73 10.98
N LEU A 201 23.10 1.24 11.84
CA LEU A 201 22.32 0.42 12.77
C LEU A 201 21.39 -0.56 12.03
N GLU A 202 20.84 -0.16 10.88
CA GLU A 202 20.01 -1.05 10.06
C GLU A 202 20.77 -2.34 9.67
N PHE A 203 22.04 -2.21 9.30
CA PHE A 203 22.89 -3.34 8.94
C PHE A 203 23.41 -4.12 10.14
N GLN A 204 23.59 -3.47 11.29
CA GLN A 204 23.92 -4.16 12.55
C GLN A 204 22.75 -5.05 12.99
N LEU A 205 21.54 -4.51 13.02
CA LEU A 205 20.31 -5.26 13.32
C LEU A 205 20.08 -6.38 12.30
N TRP A 206 20.38 -6.15 11.02
CA TRP A 206 20.37 -7.20 10.00
C TRP A 206 21.34 -8.34 10.34
N ARG A 207 22.58 -8.04 10.70
CA ARG A 207 23.58 -9.04 11.10
C ARG A 207 23.17 -9.82 12.35
N GLU A 208 22.42 -9.19 13.26
CA GLU A 208 21.92 -9.83 14.47
C GLU A 208 20.74 -10.77 14.22
N ALA A 209 19.89 -10.49 13.22
CA ALA A 209 18.62 -11.18 13.01
C ALA A 209 18.52 -12.02 11.72
N THR A 210 19.51 -11.92 10.82
CA THR A 210 19.44 -12.58 9.50
C THR A 210 19.59 -14.10 9.59
N THR A 211 18.82 -14.81 8.77
CA THR A 211 18.96 -16.27 8.61
C THR A 211 20.03 -16.66 7.61
N ILE A 212 20.50 -15.72 6.78
CA ILE A 212 21.45 -15.99 5.68
C ILE A 212 22.34 -14.77 5.39
N PHE A 213 23.60 -15.06 5.10
CA PHE A 213 24.55 -14.17 4.42
C PHE A 213 24.58 -14.50 2.92
N MET A 214 24.26 -13.56 2.01
CA MET A 214 24.19 -13.87 0.57
C MET A 214 24.90 -12.87 -0.34
N THR A 215 25.61 -13.44 -1.33
CA THR A 215 26.02 -12.84 -2.61
C THR A 215 24.90 -12.88 -3.66
N SER A 216 23.81 -13.66 -3.46
CA SER A 216 22.55 -13.59 -4.24
C SER A 216 21.39 -14.37 -3.59
N GLY A 217 20.19 -13.73 -3.53
CA GLY A 217 18.89 -14.24 -3.04
C GLY A 217 18.46 -13.64 -1.68
N PRO A 218 17.42 -14.16 -0.99
CA PRO A 218 16.85 -13.50 0.20
C PRO A 218 17.76 -13.60 1.43
N GLY A 219 18.40 -12.49 1.79
CA GLY A 219 19.10 -12.29 3.07
C GLY A 219 18.13 -11.81 4.16
N GLY A 220 16.95 -12.40 4.27
CA GLY A 220 15.90 -11.90 5.17
C GLY A 220 16.02 -12.37 6.63
N CYS A 221 15.28 -11.70 7.51
CA CYS A 221 15.13 -12.08 8.91
C CYS A 221 13.89 -12.96 9.12
N GLU A 222 13.96 -13.84 10.11
CA GLU A 222 12.85 -14.68 10.57
C GLU A 222 12.38 -14.31 11.97
N PRO A 223 11.20 -14.79 12.41
CA PRO A 223 10.59 -14.34 13.65
C PRO A 223 11.50 -14.42 14.89
N TYR A 224 12.24 -15.53 15.08
CA TYR A 224 13.06 -15.71 16.28
C TYR A 224 14.32 -14.84 16.27
N GLY A 225 15.03 -14.74 15.15
CA GLY A 225 16.20 -13.86 15.00
C GLY A 225 15.85 -12.40 15.29
N MET A 226 14.71 -11.92 14.79
CA MET A 226 14.24 -10.57 15.12
C MET A 226 13.84 -10.44 16.60
N ALA A 227 13.18 -11.45 17.18
CA ALA A 227 12.83 -11.42 18.59
C ALA A 227 14.07 -11.42 19.50
N VAL A 228 15.11 -12.19 19.17
CA VAL A 228 16.40 -12.16 19.87
C VAL A 228 17.03 -10.77 19.79
N ALA A 229 17.07 -10.17 18.60
CA ALA A 229 17.59 -8.81 18.43
C ALA A 229 16.78 -7.79 19.27
N LEU A 230 15.45 -7.80 19.17
CA LEU A 230 14.58 -6.94 19.99
C LEU A 230 14.86 -7.07 21.49
N LYS A 231 15.03 -8.31 21.98
CA LYS A 231 15.32 -8.59 23.39
C LYS A 231 16.69 -8.07 23.82
N ARG A 232 17.72 -8.22 22.98
CA ARG A 232 19.07 -7.68 23.23
C ARG A 232 19.09 -6.15 23.26
N HIS A 233 18.18 -5.51 22.53
CA HIS A 233 18.01 -4.05 22.52
C HIS A 233 16.96 -3.56 23.54
N GLY A 234 16.70 -4.35 24.60
CA GLY A 234 15.94 -3.90 25.78
C GLY A 234 14.41 -3.91 25.64
N LEU A 235 13.88 -4.54 24.59
CA LEU A 235 12.43 -4.72 24.42
C LEU A 235 11.98 -6.11 24.89
N GLU A 236 10.66 -6.29 25.02
CA GLU A 236 10.05 -7.54 25.49
C GLU A 236 9.20 -8.15 24.37
N PRO A 237 9.81 -8.95 23.47
CA PRO A 237 9.09 -9.58 22.37
C PRO A 237 8.42 -10.90 22.78
N GLU A 238 7.34 -11.24 22.07
CA GLU A 238 6.66 -12.53 22.10
C GLU A 238 6.39 -12.98 20.66
N VAL A 239 6.76 -14.22 20.33
CA VAL A 239 6.66 -14.76 18.97
C VAL A 239 5.34 -15.52 18.81
N TYR A 240 4.57 -15.18 17.79
CA TYR A 240 3.36 -15.89 17.35
C TYR A 240 3.60 -16.50 15.98
N VAL A 241 3.43 -17.81 15.85
CA VAL A 241 3.63 -18.53 14.59
C VAL A 241 2.55 -19.59 14.40
N SER A 242 2.09 -19.80 13.17
CA SER A 242 1.03 -20.78 12.87
C SER A 242 1.45 -22.24 13.02
N HIS A 243 2.75 -22.54 12.90
CA HIS A 243 3.32 -23.88 13.07
C HIS A 243 4.80 -23.77 13.46
N PRO A 244 5.41 -24.81 14.02
CA PRO A 244 6.85 -24.84 14.28
C PRO A 244 7.67 -24.65 12.99
N GLY A 245 8.83 -24.00 13.12
CA GLY A 245 9.79 -23.85 12.03
C GLY A 245 10.50 -25.15 11.65
N PRO A 246 11.44 -25.11 10.68
CA PRO A 246 12.04 -23.91 10.09
C PRO A 246 11.16 -23.21 9.03
N TYR A 247 11.37 -21.91 8.86
CA TYR A 247 10.62 -21.03 7.95
C TYR A 247 11.42 -20.64 6.71
N PHE A 248 10.71 -20.26 5.64
CA PHE A 248 11.25 -19.68 4.40
C PHE A 248 12.26 -20.56 3.63
N LEU A 249 12.35 -21.86 3.93
CA LEU A 249 13.32 -22.74 3.26
C LEU A 249 13.07 -22.88 1.75
N ASP A 250 11.84 -22.65 1.31
CA ASP A 250 11.42 -22.60 -0.09
C ASP A 250 12.05 -21.44 -0.86
N THR A 251 12.50 -20.39 -0.15
CA THR A 251 13.20 -19.24 -0.75
C THR A 251 14.66 -19.53 -1.11
N ALA A 252 15.23 -20.63 -0.60
CA ALA A 252 16.61 -21.03 -0.86
C ALA A 252 16.72 -22.06 -1.99
N GLN A 253 17.51 -21.71 -3.01
CA GLN A 253 17.65 -22.50 -4.24
C GLN A 253 18.58 -23.72 -4.13
N SER A 254 19.37 -23.85 -3.05
CA SER A 254 20.30 -24.97 -2.87
C SER A 254 20.14 -25.68 -1.53
N ALA A 255 20.47 -26.97 -1.51
CA ALA A 255 20.45 -27.77 -0.27
C ALA A 255 21.40 -27.21 0.80
N ALA A 256 22.57 -26.70 0.39
CA ALA A 256 23.52 -26.05 1.30
C ALA A 256 22.93 -24.79 1.96
N LYS A 257 22.29 -23.90 1.18
CA LYS A 257 21.62 -22.71 1.72
C LYS A 257 20.50 -23.10 2.69
N ARG A 258 19.66 -24.08 2.34
CA ARG A 258 18.60 -24.61 3.22
C ARG A 258 19.14 -25.19 4.53
N ARG A 259 20.29 -25.87 4.50
CA ARG A 259 20.95 -26.40 5.70
C ARG A 259 21.43 -25.28 6.62
N VAL A 260 22.07 -24.25 6.07
CA VAL A 260 22.51 -23.07 6.85
C VAL A 260 21.31 -22.39 7.50
N MET A 261 20.26 -22.08 6.73
CA MET A 261 19.03 -21.49 7.26
C MET A 261 18.46 -22.28 8.44
N ARG A 262 18.36 -23.61 8.30
CA ARG A 262 17.82 -24.48 9.34
C ARG A 262 18.65 -24.42 10.62
N LEU A 263 19.98 -24.47 10.50
CA LEU A 263 20.88 -24.42 11.66
C LEU A 263 20.82 -23.06 12.35
N THR A 264 20.84 -21.97 11.58
CA THR A 264 20.73 -20.61 12.10
C THR A 264 19.40 -20.40 12.83
N GLN A 265 18.29 -20.84 12.26
CA GLN A 265 16.98 -20.75 12.90
C GLN A 265 16.89 -21.57 14.19
N LEU A 266 17.47 -22.77 14.20
CA LEU A 266 17.52 -23.59 15.42
C LEU A 266 18.35 -22.90 16.52
N ALA A 267 19.43 -22.21 16.15
CA ALA A 267 20.22 -21.41 17.08
C ALA A 267 19.41 -20.24 17.66
N PHE A 268 18.71 -19.48 16.81
CA PHE A 268 17.83 -18.40 17.29
C PHE A 268 16.69 -18.89 18.18
N GLN A 269 16.09 -20.04 17.88
CA GLN A 269 15.05 -20.62 18.75
C GLN A 269 15.60 -21.00 20.13
N ARG A 270 16.80 -21.58 20.19
CA ARG A 270 17.46 -21.90 21.47
C ARG A 270 17.80 -20.63 22.25
N GLU A 271 18.31 -19.62 21.56
CA GLU A 271 18.66 -18.36 22.18
C GLU A 271 17.41 -17.60 22.67
N ALA A 272 16.35 -17.52 21.87
CA ALA A 272 15.07 -16.96 22.28
C ALA A 272 14.55 -17.63 23.55
N LYS A 273 14.64 -18.97 23.64
CA LYS A 273 14.30 -19.72 24.85
C LYS A 273 15.20 -19.35 26.03
N ALA A 274 16.51 -19.25 25.83
CA ALA A 274 17.47 -18.87 26.88
C ALA A 274 17.24 -17.43 27.40
N LEU A 275 16.82 -16.53 26.51
CA LEU A 275 16.45 -15.15 26.84
C LEU A 275 15.01 -15.02 27.39
N GLY A 276 14.28 -16.13 27.52
CA GLY A 276 12.92 -16.14 28.06
C GLY A 276 11.86 -15.53 27.14
N VAL A 277 12.09 -15.49 25.82
CA VAL A 277 11.13 -14.98 24.83
C VAL A 277 9.96 -15.97 24.68
N PRO A 278 8.71 -15.59 25.03
CA PRO A 278 7.54 -16.45 24.87
C PRO A 278 7.28 -16.79 23.41
N THR A 279 6.83 -18.02 23.17
CA THR A 279 6.46 -18.52 21.83
C THR A 279 5.08 -19.14 21.87
N HIS A 280 4.22 -18.71 20.95
CA HIS A 280 2.83 -19.13 20.83
C HIS A 280 2.61 -19.79 19.47
N LEU A 281 2.17 -21.05 19.47
CA LEU A 281 1.74 -21.76 18.26
C LEU A 281 0.29 -21.37 17.93
N THR A 282 0.10 -20.14 17.47
CA THR A 282 -1.21 -19.57 17.13
C THR A 282 -1.04 -18.66 15.92
N PRO A 283 -1.83 -18.86 14.84
CA PRO A 283 -1.82 -17.97 13.68
C PRO A 283 -2.14 -16.52 14.07
N VAL A 284 -1.61 -15.56 13.30
CA VAL A 284 -1.95 -14.15 13.48
C VAL A 284 -3.45 -13.98 13.21
N SER A 285 -4.15 -13.36 14.16
CA SER A 285 -5.60 -13.11 14.09
C SER A 285 -5.92 -11.72 14.61
N GLU A 286 -7.15 -11.25 14.36
CA GLU A 286 -7.61 -9.94 14.82
C GLU A 286 -7.44 -9.86 16.34
N SER A 287 -7.83 -10.94 17.03
CA SER A 287 -7.75 -11.03 18.48
C SER A 287 -6.33 -10.84 19.03
N VAL A 288 -5.31 -11.38 18.35
CA VAL A 288 -3.90 -11.24 18.76
C VAL A 288 -3.46 -9.78 18.65
N LEU A 289 -3.72 -9.13 17.51
CA LEU A 289 -3.35 -7.73 17.30
C LEU A 289 -4.13 -6.80 18.23
N MET A 290 -5.45 -7.00 18.37
CA MET A 290 -6.27 -6.12 19.20
C MET A 290 -5.92 -6.23 20.68
N ARG A 291 -5.61 -7.42 21.20
CA ARG A 291 -5.09 -7.58 22.57
C ARG A 291 -3.73 -6.90 22.73
N ALA A 292 -2.83 -7.03 21.75
CA ALA A 292 -1.55 -6.35 21.77
C ALA A 292 -1.73 -4.83 21.84
N PHE A 293 -2.54 -4.25 20.96
CA PHE A 293 -2.79 -2.80 20.94
C PHE A 293 -3.49 -2.30 22.21
N ALA A 294 -4.44 -3.07 22.75
CA ALA A 294 -5.11 -2.73 24.01
C ALA A 294 -4.15 -2.73 25.21
N ALA A 295 -3.12 -3.60 25.18
CA ALA A 295 -2.05 -3.63 26.18
C ALA A 295 -0.96 -2.55 25.94
N GLY A 296 -1.14 -1.68 24.93
CA GLY A 296 -0.15 -0.66 24.56
C GLY A 296 1.09 -1.24 23.89
N SER A 297 1.02 -2.44 23.30
CA SER A 297 2.11 -3.07 22.55
C SER A 297 2.06 -2.71 21.07
N VAL A 298 3.20 -2.87 20.39
CA VAL A 298 3.29 -2.83 18.90
C VAL A 298 3.57 -4.23 18.36
N VAL A 299 3.39 -4.43 17.05
CA VAL A 299 3.47 -5.75 16.43
C VAL A 299 4.23 -5.68 15.11
N VAL A 300 5.22 -6.54 14.93
CA VAL A 300 5.84 -6.80 13.61
C VAL A 300 5.11 -7.98 12.99
N VAL A 301 4.55 -7.83 11.79
CA VAL A 301 3.68 -8.83 11.16
C VAL A 301 4.25 -9.27 9.81
N LEU A 302 4.28 -10.59 9.59
CA LEU A 302 4.63 -11.17 8.31
C LEU A 302 3.48 -10.99 7.33
N VAL A 303 3.78 -10.44 6.16
CA VAL A 303 2.83 -10.28 5.06
C VAL A 303 3.39 -10.81 3.74
N SER A 304 2.48 -11.09 2.79
CA SER A 304 2.79 -11.52 1.42
C SER A 304 1.89 -10.83 0.41
N GLY A 305 2.48 -10.30 -0.66
CA GLY A 305 1.70 -9.67 -1.74
C GLY A 305 1.07 -8.32 -1.36
N TYR A 306 1.59 -7.65 -0.33
CA TYR A 306 1.08 -6.38 0.17
C TYR A 306 1.78 -5.20 -0.52
N HIS A 307 1.00 -4.18 -0.91
CA HIS A 307 1.41 -3.00 -1.69
C HIS A 307 2.30 -3.29 -2.91
N MET A 308 3.62 -3.31 -2.70
CA MET A 308 4.66 -3.36 -3.73
C MET A 308 5.49 -4.64 -3.66
N VAL A 309 5.30 -5.47 -2.64
CA VAL A 309 6.01 -6.74 -2.54
C VAL A 309 5.31 -7.77 -3.41
N ALA A 310 6.07 -8.41 -4.30
CA ALA A 310 5.58 -9.50 -5.12
C ALA A 310 4.98 -10.62 -4.25
N ARG A 311 3.83 -11.13 -4.65
CA ARG A 311 3.18 -12.25 -3.96
C ARG A 311 4.15 -13.43 -3.83
N GLY A 312 4.23 -14.01 -2.64
CA GLY A 312 5.11 -15.15 -2.35
C GLY A 312 6.50 -14.76 -1.84
N ARG A 313 6.87 -13.48 -1.78
CA ARG A 313 8.07 -13.03 -1.06
C ARG A 313 7.70 -12.66 0.39
N PRO A 314 8.44 -13.16 1.40
CA PRO A 314 8.26 -12.73 2.79
C PRO A 314 8.52 -11.23 2.92
N HIS A 315 7.66 -10.53 3.66
CA HIS A 315 7.85 -9.12 4.00
C HIS A 315 7.38 -8.83 5.41
N TRP A 316 8.08 -7.95 6.11
CA TRP A 316 7.76 -7.54 7.48
C TRP A 316 7.24 -6.12 7.48
N ILE A 317 6.12 -5.91 8.16
CA ILE A 317 5.56 -4.58 8.41
C ILE A 317 5.42 -4.31 9.90
N PHE A 318 5.33 -3.04 10.27
CA PHE A 318 5.24 -2.62 11.66
C PHE A 318 3.86 -2.06 11.98
N ALA A 319 3.00 -2.84 12.63
CA ALA A 319 1.69 -2.42 13.08
C ALA A 319 1.75 -1.86 14.50
N PHE A 320 1.15 -0.69 14.74
CA PHE A 320 1.34 0.05 16.00
C PHE A 320 0.04 0.48 16.68
N GLY A 321 -1.11 0.16 16.10
CA GLY A 321 -2.37 0.50 16.74
C GLY A 321 -3.58 0.17 15.88
N ARG A 322 -4.73 0.73 16.27
CA ARG A 322 -5.98 0.62 15.53
C ARG A 322 -6.77 1.92 15.53
N ASP A 323 -7.62 2.07 14.54
CA ASP A 323 -8.66 3.09 14.46
C ASP A 323 -9.95 2.43 13.96
N GLY A 324 -10.96 2.29 14.83
CA GLY A 324 -12.13 1.48 14.55
C GLY A 324 -11.75 0.04 14.14
N ARG A 325 -12.19 -0.39 12.95
CA ARG A 325 -11.88 -1.71 12.36
C ARG A 325 -10.58 -1.74 11.53
N ARG A 326 -9.78 -0.67 11.60
CA ARG A 326 -8.56 -0.52 10.80
C ARG A 326 -7.32 -0.72 11.68
N VAL A 327 -6.35 -1.48 11.20
CA VAL A 327 -5.02 -1.65 11.82
C VAL A 327 -4.12 -0.54 11.31
N LEU A 328 -3.53 0.25 12.19
CA LEU A 328 -2.53 1.28 11.87
C LEU A 328 -1.14 0.64 11.73
N MET A 329 -0.40 0.95 10.66
CA MET A 329 0.88 0.31 10.38
C MET A 329 1.83 1.17 9.54
N HIS A 330 3.12 0.89 9.62
CA HIS A 330 4.18 1.35 8.75
C HIS A 330 4.64 0.22 7.83
N ASP A 331 4.82 0.51 6.53
CA ASP A 331 5.47 -0.38 5.59
C ASP A 331 6.91 0.10 5.34
N PRO A 332 7.94 -0.65 5.77
CA PRO A 332 9.35 -0.28 5.53
C PRO A 332 9.69 -0.06 4.05
N ALA A 333 8.94 -0.67 3.14
CA ALA A 333 9.14 -0.60 1.69
C ALA A 333 8.27 0.47 0.99
N ALA A 334 7.62 1.36 1.74
CA ALA A 334 6.82 2.44 1.17
C ALA A 334 7.71 3.42 0.36
N ILE A 335 7.33 3.77 -0.88
CA ILE A 335 8.12 4.69 -1.72
C ILE A 335 8.28 6.07 -1.04
N ARG A 336 9.52 6.51 -0.82
CA ARG A 336 9.86 7.92 -0.54
C ARG A 336 9.53 8.78 -1.77
N GLY A 337 8.86 9.92 -1.56
CA GLY A 337 8.86 10.97 -2.59
C GLY A 337 10.26 11.59 -2.73
N ASP A 338 10.59 12.09 -3.93
CA ASP A 338 11.93 12.57 -4.32
C ASP A 338 12.50 13.74 -3.48
N GLN A 339 11.79 14.25 -2.46
CA GLN A 339 12.23 15.35 -1.60
C GLN A 339 12.68 14.94 -0.20
N GLY A 340 12.81 13.64 0.09
CA GLY A 340 13.35 13.17 1.38
C GLY A 340 12.46 13.46 2.61
N MET A 341 11.32 14.13 2.44
CA MET A 341 10.31 14.27 3.48
C MET A 341 9.47 13.00 3.58
N ALA A 342 9.37 12.49 4.81
CA ALA A 342 8.45 11.43 5.19
C ALA A 342 7.03 11.80 4.75
N ALA A 343 6.60 11.19 3.66
CA ALA A 343 5.24 11.34 3.19
C ALA A 343 4.38 10.50 4.12
N ALA A 344 3.34 11.03 4.77
CA ALA A 344 2.33 10.23 5.49
C ALA A 344 1.68 9.07 4.66
N ALA A 345 2.10 8.85 3.42
CA ALA A 345 1.96 7.60 2.66
C ALA A 345 2.75 6.41 3.25
N GLU A 346 3.65 6.63 4.22
CA GLU A 346 4.42 5.60 4.95
C GLU A 346 3.61 4.95 6.06
N THR A 347 2.50 5.59 6.45
CA THR A 347 1.63 5.16 7.54
C THR A 347 0.23 4.86 7.04
N TYR A 348 -0.13 3.60 7.14
CA TYR A 348 -1.38 3.05 6.65
C TYR A 348 -2.34 2.81 7.79
N ALA A 349 -3.62 2.74 7.44
CA ALA A 349 -4.55 1.94 8.21
C ALA A 349 -5.47 1.16 7.30
N VAL A 350 -5.46 -0.13 7.54
CA VAL A 350 -6.04 -1.15 6.68
C VAL A 350 -7.19 -1.79 7.44
N PRO A 351 -8.39 -1.90 6.86
CA PRO A 351 -9.45 -2.71 7.45
C PRO A 351 -8.96 -4.13 7.72
N TRP A 352 -9.26 -4.69 8.91
CA TRP A 352 -8.81 -6.04 9.28
C TRP A 352 -9.05 -7.10 8.19
N PRO A 353 -10.25 -7.20 7.55
CA PRO A 353 -10.48 -8.21 6.52
C PRO A 353 -9.58 -8.08 5.30
N ALA A 354 -9.09 -6.86 5.00
CA ALA A 354 -8.12 -6.65 3.93
C ALA A 354 -6.70 -7.02 4.36
N PHE A 355 -6.36 -6.75 5.61
CA PHE A 355 -5.07 -7.09 6.19
C PHE A 355 -4.90 -8.61 6.36
N GLU A 356 -5.91 -9.31 6.87
CA GLU A 356 -5.90 -10.77 7.08
C GLU A 356 -5.61 -11.56 5.79
N ARG A 357 -6.01 -11.04 4.63
CA ARG A 357 -5.73 -11.70 3.34
C ARG A 357 -4.26 -11.73 2.98
N VAL A 358 -3.43 -10.88 3.58
CA VAL A 358 -1.99 -10.79 3.31
C VAL A 358 -1.13 -11.34 4.44
N THR A 359 -1.67 -11.70 5.62
CA THR A 359 -0.91 -12.21 6.78
C THR A 359 -0.53 -13.69 6.68
N HIS A 360 -0.56 -14.26 5.47
CA HIS A 360 -0.21 -15.65 5.19
C HIS A 360 0.77 -15.73 4.02
N LEU A 361 1.82 -16.55 4.20
CA LEU A 361 2.87 -16.77 3.21
C LEU A 361 2.89 -18.23 2.74
N GLY A 362 3.10 -18.43 1.43
CA GLY A 362 3.40 -19.74 0.86
C GLY A 362 2.22 -20.71 0.87
N ARG A 363 2.49 -21.96 0.44
CA ARG A 363 1.47 -23.02 0.38
C ARG A 363 1.03 -23.50 1.75
N GLU A 364 1.95 -23.50 2.71
CA GLU A 364 1.69 -23.87 4.12
C GLU A 364 0.94 -22.78 4.90
N ARG A 365 0.65 -21.63 4.24
CA ARG A 365 -0.05 -20.49 4.83
C ARG A 365 0.58 -20.00 6.14
N LEU A 366 1.91 -20.02 6.19
CA LEU A 366 2.69 -19.54 7.33
C LEU A 366 2.20 -18.14 7.73
N SER A 367 1.81 -18.01 8.98
CA SER A 367 1.46 -16.74 9.61
C SER A 367 2.40 -16.52 10.77
N ALA A 368 2.98 -15.33 10.86
CA ALA A 368 3.92 -15.00 11.92
C ALA A 368 3.80 -13.53 12.35
N ALA A 369 3.94 -13.28 13.65
CA ALA A 369 4.04 -11.95 14.22
C ALA A 369 4.94 -11.95 15.45
N ILE A 370 5.49 -10.78 15.76
CA ILE A 370 6.21 -10.51 17.02
C ILE A 370 5.46 -9.40 17.72
N VAL A 371 4.85 -9.70 18.86
CA VAL A 371 4.23 -8.70 19.74
C VAL A 371 5.35 -8.13 20.62
N ILE A 372 5.44 -6.81 20.72
CA ILE A 372 6.56 -6.11 21.34
C ILE A 372 6.04 -5.18 22.43
N ARG A 373 6.49 -5.42 23.65
CA ARG A 373 6.29 -4.55 24.80
C ARG A 373 7.56 -3.75 25.08
N LYS A 374 7.41 -2.59 25.74
CA LYS A 374 8.55 -1.87 26.30
C LYS A 374 9.22 -2.72 27.38
N GLY A 375 10.54 -2.65 27.47
CA GLY A 375 11.29 -3.20 28.61
C GLY A 375 10.83 -2.59 29.93
N ARG A 376 11.04 -3.32 31.02
CA ARG A 376 10.98 -2.71 32.35
C ARG A 376 12.16 -1.73 32.46
N SER A 377 11.87 -0.49 32.82
CA SER A 377 12.89 0.54 33.08
C SER A 377 13.66 0.24 34.35
#